data_AF-A0A7S2X558-F1
#
_entry.id   AF-A0A7S2X558-F1
#
_cell.length_a   1.000
_cell.length_b   1.000
_cell.length_c   1.000
_cell.angle_alpha   90.00
_cell.angle_beta   90.00
_cell.angle_gamma   90.00
#
_symmetry.space_group_name_H-M   'P 1'
#
loop_
_entity.id
_entity.type
_entity.pdbx_description
1 polymer ?
#
loop_
_entity_poly.entity_id
_entity_poly.type
_entity_poly.pdbx_seq_one_letter_code
_entity_poly.pdbx_strand_id
1 'polypeptide(L)'
;KTMADETPYELKWKGEEEGKPSVDPDKRGEADATFPNGDKFSGNYADGKRNGKGTYTWAPPKQEEGEDEPKPGSSYEGDWKDGKKHGNGVLKYEDGSEYRGEFKDGQKSGKGIYYYANGDSYIGSWEKDQRHGQGTYSFAACKSIYTGSWTMGKMTKGTWQLHDQSTKKISKKKSAAWEEE
;
A
#
# COMPACT_ATOMS: atom_id res chain seq x y z
N LYS A 1 -9.46 -6.77 -11.81
CA LYS A 1 -10.43 -7.88 -11.99
C LYS A 1 -10.52 -8.60 -10.64
N THR A 2 -11.49 -8.28 -9.79
CA THR A 2 -11.75 -9.08 -8.58
C THR A 2 -12.86 -10.07 -8.92
N MET A 3 -12.46 -11.24 -9.45
CA MET A 3 -13.35 -12.35 -9.83
C MET A 3 -13.69 -13.25 -8.62
N ALA A 4 -13.63 -12.71 -7.40
CA ALA A 4 -13.73 -13.50 -6.16
C ALA A 4 -15.14 -13.52 -5.56
N ASP A 5 -16.09 -12.72 -6.07
CA ASP A 5 -17.44 -12.61 -5.48
C ASP A 5 -18.46 -13.61 -6.06
N GLU A 6 -18.08 -14.47 -7.03
CA GLU A 6 -19.01 -15.40 -7.70
C GLU A 6 -18.73 -16.90 -7.49
N THR A 7 -17.65 -17.26 -6.80
CA THR A 7 -17.35 -18.66 -6.46
C THR A 7 -17.75 -18.96 -5.01
N PRO A 8 -18.31 -20.15 -4.70
CA PRO A 8 -18.56 -20.53 -3.32
C PRO A 8 -17.24 -20.58 -2.56
N TYR A 9 -17.16 -19.82 -1.46
CA TYR A 9 -16.05 -19.84 -0.51
C TYR A 9 -16.56 -20.31 0.86
N GLU A 10 -15.70 -20.95 1.63
CA GLU A 10 -16.04 -21.37 2.98
C GLU A 10 -15.92 -20.19 3.96
N LEU A 11 -16.99 -19.93 4.71
CA LEU A 11 -17.05 -18.97 5.81
C LEU A 11 -17.08 -19.71 7.14
N LYS A 12 -16.12 -19.43 8.01
CA LYS A 12 -16.02 -19.97 9.37
C LYS A 12 -16.27 -18.84 10.36
N TRP A 13 -17.44 -18.81 10.99
CA TRP A 13 -17.79 -17.79 11.97
C TRP A 13 -17.08 -18.04 13.29
N LYS A 14 -16.55 -16.97 13.91
CA LYS A 14 -15.93 -17.08 15.23
C LYS A 14 -17.01 -17.26 16.29
N GLY A 15 -16.84 -18.27 17.16
CA GLY A 15 -17.74 -18.54 18.29
C GLY A 15 -18.86 -19.55 18.03
N GLU A 16 -18.90 -20.19 16.86
CA GLU A 16 -19.79 -21.34 16.61
C GLU A 16 -19.03 -22.67 16.73
N GLU A 17 -19.68 -23.68 17.32
CA GLU A 17 -19.22 -25.07 17.22
C GLU A 17 -19.24 -25.53 15.75
N GLU A 18 -18.19 -26.25 15.33
CA GLU A 18 -18.08 -26.82 13.99
C GLU A 18 -19.34 -27.65 13.66
N GLY A 19 -20.07 -27.29 12.59
CA GLY A 19 -21.09 -28.18 12.01
C GLY A 19 -22.52 -27.65 11.84
N LYS A 20 -22.82 -26.38 12.14
CA LYS A 20 -24.10 -25.76 11.72
C LYS A 20 -23.83 -24.57 10.78
N PRO A 21 -23.91 -24.75 9.45
CA PRO A 21 -23.93 -23.60 8.55
C PRO A 21 -25.20 -22.81 8.84
N SER A 22 -25.07 -21.68 9.51
CA SER A 22 -26.11 -20.67 9.51
C SER A 22 -26.17 -20.09 8.10
N VAL A 23 -27.19 -20.48 7.34
CA VAL A 23 -27.56 -19.93 6.03
C VAL A 23 -28.26 -18.57 6.18
N ASP A 24 -28.14 -17.92 7.34
CA ASP A 24 -28.76 -16.64 7.63
C ASP A 24 -28.09 -15.54 6.78
N PRO A 25 -28.77 -15.03 5.76
CA PRO A 25 -28.21 -14.00 4.88
C PRO A 25 -27.98 -12.68 5.62
N ASP A 26 -28.63 -12.46 6.77
CA ASP A 26 -28.53 -11.26 7.59
C ASP A 26 -27.48 -11.41 8.72
N LYS A 27 -26.73 -12.52 8.71
CA LYS A 27 -25.75 -12.80 9.76
C LYS A 27 -24.65 -11.75 9.79
N ARG A 28 -24.38 -11.25 11.00
CA ARG A 28 -23.36 -10.25 11.32
C ARG A 28 -22.38 -10.81 12.34
N GLY A 29 -21.11 -10.47 12.20
CA GLY A 29 -20.07 -10.89 13.16
C GLY A 29 -18.72 -11.12 12.51
N GLU A 30 -17.78 -11.65 13.28
CA GLU A 30 -16.46 -12.01 12.78
C GLU A 30 -16.44 -13.40 12.14
N ALA A 31 -15.80 -13.51 10.99
CA ALA A 31 -15.56 -14.78 10.32
C ALA A 31 -14.23 -14.79 9.58
N ASP A 32 -13.73 -16.01 9.38
CA ASP A 32 -12.59 -16.32 8.53
C ASP A 32 -13.10 -16.94 7.23
N ALA A 33 -12.58 -16.45 6.10
CA ALA A 33 -12.90 -16.95 4.77
C ALA A 33 -11.62 -17.34 4.03
N THR A 34 -11.67 -18.48 3.35
CA THR A 34 -10.63 -18.90 2.39
C THR A 34 -11.26 -19.01 1.00
N PHE A 35 -10.75 -18.23 0.06
CA PHE A 35 -11.27 -18.18 -1.30
C PHE A 35 -10.62 -19.27 -2.17
N PRO A 36 -11.27 -19.73 -3.26
CA PRO A 36 -10.73 -20.77 -4.14
C PRO A 36 -9.38 -20.43 -4.80
N ASN A 37 -9.06 -19.14 -4.92
CA ASN A 37 -7.77 -18.67 -5.42
C ASN A 37 -6.66 -18.68 -4.34
N GLY A 38 -6.98 -19.11 -3.11
CA GLY A 38 -6.08 -19.13 -1.96
C GLY A 38 -6.08 -17.84 -1.14
N ASP A 39 -6.75 -16.78 -1.60
CA ASP A 39 -6.88 -15.54 -0.83
C ASP A 39 -7.57 -15.83 0.50
N LYS A 40 -7.30 -15.01 1.50
CA LYS A 40 -7.89 -15.14 2.83
C LYS A 40 -8.46 -13.83 3.30
N PHE A 41 -9.55 -13.89 4.04
CA PHE A 41 -10.08 -12.76 4.79
C PHE A 41 -10.38 -13.17 6.22
N SER A 42 -10.03 -12.32 7.18
CA SER A 42 -10.43 -12.45 8.58
C SER A 42 -10.99 -11.12 9.04
N GLY A 43 -12.23 -11.10 9.52
CA GLY A 43 -12.83 -9.89 10.03
C GLY A 43 -14.33 -9.91 10.04
N ASN A 44 -14.90 -8.70 10.15
CA ASN A 44 -16.33 -8.52 10.27
C ASN A 44 -17.05 -8.70 8.93
N TYR A 45 -18.22 -9.35 9.01
CA TYR A 45 -19.17 -9.52 7.94
C TYR A 45 -20.53 -8.91 8.34
N ALA A 46 -21.23 -8.39 7.34
CA ALA A 46 -22.63 -8.01 7.43
C ALA A 46 -23.30 -8.30 6.09
N ASP A 47 -24.48 -8.90 6.12
CA ASP A 47 -25.29 -9.22 4.94
C ASP A 47 -24.48 -10.05 3.91
N GLY A 48 -23.72 -11.03 4.43
CA GLY A 48 -22.80 -11.89 3.66
C GLY A 48 -21.55 -11.20 3.10
N LYS A 49 -21.36 -9.89 3.32
CA LYS A 49 -20.25 -9.09 2.77
C LYS A 49 -19.28 -8.64 3.84
N ARG A 50 -18.00 -8.51 3.46
CA ARG A 50 -16.96 -7.90 4.31
C ARG A 50 -17.37 -6.47 4.68
N ASN A 51 -17.42 -6.18 5.98
CA ASN A 51 -17.92 -4.90 6.48
C ASN A 51 -17.28 -4.58 7.85
N GLY A 52 -16.92 -3.33 8.13
CA GLY A 52 -16.22 -2.97 9.37
C GLY A 52 -14.73 -3.33 9.31
N LYS A 53 -14.11 -3.73 10.42
CA LYS A 53 -12.68 -4.06 10.45
C LYS A 53 -12.40 -5.45 9.91
N GLY A 54 -11.31 -5.58 9.13
CA GLY A 54 -10.83 -6.88 8.68
C GLY A 54 -9.49 -6.82 7.95
N THR A 55 -8.89 -7.99 7.82
CA THR A 55 -7.62 -8.23 7.14
C THR A 55 -7.85 -9.14 5.94
N TYR A 56 -7.36 -8.73 4.77
CA TYR A 56 -7.34 -9.53 3.56
C TYR A 56 -5.91 -9.81 3.14
N THR A 57 -5.60 -11.07 2.88
CA THR A 57 -4.29 -11.51 2.43
C THR A 57 -4.46 -12.11 1.05
N TRP A 58 -3.76 -11.54 0.06
CA TRP A 58 -3.70 -12.11 -1.27
C TRP A 58 -2.75 -13.31 -1.23
N ALA A 59 -3.18 -14.44 -1.78
CA ALA A 59 -2.28 -15.58 -1.96
C ALA A 59 -1.10 -15.17 -2.84
N PRO A 60 0.12 -15.62 -2.49
CA PRO A 60 1.25 -15.43 -3.40
C PRO A 60 0.94 -16.10 -4.74
N PRO A 61 1.53 -15.63 -5.85
CA PRO A 61 1.47 -16.37 -7.11
C PRO A 61 1.93 -17.81 -6.86
N LYS A 62 1.28 -18.78 -7.50
CA LYS A 62 1.69 -20.20 -7.42
C LYS A 62 3.18 -20.25 -7.73
N GLN A 63 3.99 -20.70 -6.76
CA GLN A 63 5.45 -20.72 -6.86
C GLN A 63 5.89 -21.34 -8.19
N GLU A 64 6.79 -20.68 -8.91
CA GLU A 64 7.59 -21.37 -9.92
C GLU A 64 8.54 -22.32 -9.18
N GLU A 65 8.67 -23.55 -9.67
CA GLU A 65 9.57 -24.55 -9.08
C GLU A 65 11.00 -23.98 -9.03
N GLY A 66 11.56 -23.83 -7.82
CA GLY A 66 12.98 -23.45 -7.62
C GLY A 66 13.26 -22.25 -6.71
N GLU A 67 12.25 -21.59 -6.14
CA GLU A 67 12.49 -20.58 -5.09
C GLU A 67 12.52 -21.23 -3.70
N ASP A 68 13.68 -21.14 -3.01
CA ASP A 68 13.92 -21.76 -1.69
C ASP A 68 13.05 -21.19 -0.55
N GLU A 69 12.42 -20.02 -0.74
CA GLU A 69 11.60 -19.35 0.29
C GLU A 69 10.29 -18.79 -0.29
N PRO A 70 9.12 -19.03 0.35
CA PRO A 70 7.86 -18.46 -0.09
C PRO A 70 7.84 -16.94 0.10
N LYS A 71 7.68 -16.19 -1.00
CA LYS A 71 7.50 -14.74 -0.94
C LYS A 71 6.16 -14.39 -0.24
N PRO A 72 6.15 -13.44 0.70
CA PRO A 72 4.91 -12.98 1.32
C PRO A 72 4.05 -12.26 0.28
N GLY A 73 2.78 -12.66 0.16
CA GLY A 73 1.82 -11.97 -0.68
C GLY A 73 1.47 -10.56 -0.18
N SER A 74 0.74 -9.81 -1.00
CA SER A 74 0.20 -8.51 -0.57
C SER A 74 -0.83 -8.70 0.57
N SER A 75 -1.07 -7.66 1.37
CA SER A 75 -2.13 -7.68 2.40
C SER A 75 -2.77 -6.31 2.63
N TYR A 76 -4.03 -6.31 3.03
CA TYR A 76 -4.77 -5.12 3.45
C TYR A 76 -5.35 -5.33 4.83
N GLU A 77 -5.12 -4.38 5.72
CA GLU A 77 -5.74 -4.32 7.04
C GLU A 77 -6.46 -2.98 7.17
N GLY A 78 -7.77 -2.97 7.44
CA GLY A 78 -8.49 -1.71 7.55
C GLY A 78 -9.99 -1.83 7.60
N ASP A 79 -10.65 -0.71 7.31
CA ASP A 79 -12.10 -0.67 7.20
C ASP A 79 -12.58 -1.26 5.85
N TRP A 80 -13.74 -1.88 5.92
CA TRP A 80 -14.45 -2.50 4.82
C TRP A 80 -15.89 -2.00 4.80
N LYS A 81 -16.44 -1.83 3.60
CA LYS A 81 -17.84 -1.52 3.39
C LYS A 81 -18.31 -2.20 2.12
N ASP A 82 -19.39 -2.97 2.22
CA ASP A 82 -20.01 -3.68 1.10
C ASP A 82 -19.01 -4.49 0.26
N GLY A 83 -18.09 -5.19 0.92
CA GLY A 83 -17.07 -6.01 0.26
C GLY A 83 -15.84 -5.24 -0.23
N LYS A 84 -15.80 -3.91 -0.10
CA LYS A 84 -14.73 -3.06 -0.62
C LYS A 84 -13.91 -2.42 0.50
N LYS A 85 -12.62 -2.20 0.25
CA LYS A 85 -11.74 -1.38 1.08
C LYS A 85 -12.34 0.02 1.22
N HIS A 86 -12.48 0.49 2.45
CA HIS A 86 -13.09 1.78 2.79
C HIS A 86 -12.38 2.39 4.00
N GLY A 87 -12.74 3.62 4.38
CA GLY A 87 -12.27 4.23 5.63
C GLY A 87 -10.75 4.29 5.70
N ASN A 88 -10.17 3.95 6.85
CA ASN A 88 -8.72 3.94 7.02
C ASN A 88 -8.17 2.51 6.89
N GLY A 89 -7.04 2.37 6.23
CA GLY A 89 -6.37 1.08 6.11
C GLY A 89 -4.89 1.17 5.79
N VAL A 90 -4.24 0.02 5.90
CA VAL A 90 -2.86 -0.24 5.56
C VAL A 90 -2.84 -1.29 4.47
N LEU A 91 -2.25 -0.98 3.32
CA LEU A 91 -2.08 -1.87 2.18
C LEU A 91 -0.58 -2.11 1.97
N LYS A 92 -0.13 -3.33 2.27
CA LYS A 92 1.23 -3.82 2.04
C LYS A 92 1.28 -4.56 0.72
N TYR A 93 2.29 -4.27 -0.07
CA TYR A 93 2.52 -4.90 -1.38
C TYR A 93 3.64 -5.93 -1.28
N GLU A 94 3.64 -6.87 -2.23
CA GLU A 94 4.66 -7.92 -2.34
C GLU A 94 6.07 -7.36 -2.58
N ASP A 95 6.18 -6.20 -3.25
CA ASP A 95 7.47 -5.52 -3.47
C ASP A 95 8.05 -4.85 -2.21
N GLY A 96 7.33 -4.90 -1.08
CA GLY A 96 7.69 -4.22 0.16
C GLY A 96 7.22 -2.77 0.25
N SER A 97 6.57 -2.24 -0.79
CA SER A 97 5.88 -0.95 -0.71
C SER A 97 4.70 -1.04 0.28
N GLU A 98 4.30 0.10 0.82
CA GLU A 98 3.19 0.18 1.77
C GLU A 98 2.42 1.49 1.61
N TYR A 99 1.09 1.43 1.64
CA TYR A 99 0.23 2.60 1.74
C TYR A 99 -0.52 2.59 3.07
N ARG A 100 -0.55 3.73 3.77
CA ARG A 100 -1.37 3.98 4.95
C ARG A 100 -2.24 5.19 4.70
N GLY A 101 -3.56 5.06 4.76
CA GLY A 101 -4.43 6.21 4.59
C GLY A 101 -5.86 5.84 4.28
N GLU A 102 -6.57 6.80 3.69
CA GLU A 102 -7.98 6.65 3.41
C GLU A 102 -8.22 5.84 2.12
N PHE A 103 -9.33 5.10 2.12
CA PHE A 103 -9.84 4.32 1.01
C PHE A 103 -11.32 4.63 0.77
N LYS A 104 -11.71 4.65 -0.51
CA LYS A 104 -13.10 4.79 -0.94
C LYS A 104 -13.34 3.89 -2.15
N ASP A 105 -14.39 3.08 -2.07
CA ASP A 105 -14.80 2.16 -3.14
C ASP A 105 -13.66 1.26 -3.66
N GLY A 106 -12.78 0.81 -2.77
CA GLY A 106 -11.65 -0.06 -3.10
C GLY A 106 -10.36 0.65 -3.49
N GLN A 107 -10.38 1.98 -3.65
CA GLN A 107 -9.28 2.81 -4.17
C GLN A 107 -8.73 3.73 -3.08
N LYS A 108 -7.45 4.08 -3.15
CA LYS A 108 -6.85 5.11 -2.29
C LYS A 108 -7.52 6.45 -2.55
N SER A 109 -7.85 7.16 -1.47
CA SER A 109 -8.49 8.47 -1.50
C SER A 109 -8.03 9.33 -0.34
N GLY A 110 -8.48 10.57 -0.25
CA GLY A 110 -8.30 11.41 0.94
C GLY A 110 -6.83 11.71 1.24
N LYS A 111 -6.42 11.57 2.50
CA LYS A 111 -5.02 11.70 2.94
C LYS A 111 -4.39 10.33 3.12
N GLY A 112 -3.11 10.23 2.75
CA GLY A 112 -2.35 9.01 2.94
C GLY A 112 -0.85 9.20 2.76
N ILE A 113 -0.13 8.20 3.27
CA ILE A 113 1.31 8.04 3.16
C ILE A 113 1.59 6.80 2.34
N TYR A 114 2.49 6.90 1.37
CA TYR A 114 2.99 5.77 0.60
C TYR A 114 4.49 5.67 0.79
N TYR A 115 4.95 4.52 1.28
CA TYR A 115 6.34 4.12 1.34
C TYR A 115 6.62 3.23 0.13
N TYR A 116 7.58 3.63 -0.69
CA TYR A 116 7.99 2.85 -1.86
C TYR A 116 9.10 1.86 -1.46
N ALA A 117 9.15 0.72 -2.15
CA ALA A 117 10.20 -0.28 -1.96
C ALA A 117 11.63 0.27 -2.14
N ASN A 118 11.81 1.31 -2.96
CA ASN A 118 13.09 1.99 -3.16
C ASN A 118 13.48 2.94 -1.99
N GLY A 119 12.67 3.01 -0.94
CA GLY A 119 12.84 3.90 0.22
C GLY A 119 12.20 5.27 0.06
N ASP A 120 11.76 5.67 -1.14
CA ASP A 120 11.06 6.93 -1.33
C ASP A 120 9.76 6.95 -0.51
N SER A 121 9.25 8.15 -0.24
CA SER A 121 7.93 8.29 0.37
C SER A 121 7.14 9.44 -0.21
N TYR A 122 5.83 9.31 -0.19
CA TYR A 122 4.89 10.38 -0.50
C TYR A 122 3.89 10.53 0.64
N ILE A 123 3.74 11.74 1.16
CA ILE A 123 2.72 12.11 2.14
C ILE A 123 1.84 13.17 1.48
N GLY A 124 0.55 12.90 1.30
CA GLY A 124 -0.31 13.89 0.66
C GLY A 124 -1.71 13.40 0.36
N SER A 125 -2.35 14.10 -0.57
CA SER A 125 -3.69 13.77 -1.02
C SER A 125 -3.68 12.70 -2.12
N TRP A 126 -4.75 11.90 -2.14
CA TRP A 126 -4.99 10.80 -3.06
C TRP A 126 -6.40 10.89 -3.65
N GLU A 127 -6.53 10.55 -4.92
CA GLU A 127 -7.80 10.42 -5.61
C GLU A 127 -7.71 9.29 -6.63
N LYS A 128 -8.61 8.31 -6.54
CA LYS A 128 -8.71 7.18 -7.49
C LYS A 128 -7.36 6.50 -7.74
N ASP A 129 -6.70 6.10 -6.64
CA ASP A 129 -5.36 5.47 -6.62
C ASP A 129 -4.19 6.35 -7.08
N GLN A 130 -4.42 7.62 -7.40
CA GLN A 130 -3.40 8.54 -7.88
C GLN A 130 -3.10 9.62 -6.84
N ARG A 131 -1.82 10.03 -6.78
CA ARG A 131 -1.43 11.24 -6.03
C ARG A 131 -2.14 12.45 -6.62
N HIS A 132 -2.78 13.24 -5.78
CA HIS A 132 -3.57 14.40 -6.18
C HIS A 132 -3.47 15.50 -5.12
N GLY A 133 -3.72 16.76 -5.49
CA GLY A 133 -3.75 17.87 -4.53
C GLY A 133 -2.37 18.16 -3.92
N GLN A 134 -2.32 18.60 -2.67
CA GLN A 134 -1.05 18.91 -2.00
C GLN A 134 -0.38 17.64 -1.47
N GLY A 135 0.96 17.59 -1.58
CA GLY A 135 1.76 16.54 -0.98
C GLY A 135 3.26 16.81 -1.00
N THR A 136 3.98 16.02 -0.21
CA THR A 136 5.43 16.02 -0.07
C THR A 136 5.96 14.66 -0.55
N TYR A 137 6.92 14.68 -1.46
CA TYR A 137 7.65 13.50 -1.91
C TYR A 137 9.10 13.59 -1.44
N SER A 138 9.55 12.58 -0.71
CA SER A 138 10.91 12.46 -0.21
C SER A 138 11.65 11.41 -1.03
N PHE A 139 12.73 11.82 -1.68
CA PHE A 139 13.61 10.94 -2.44
C PHE A 139 14.67 10.35 -1.52
N ALA A 140 14.63 9.04 -1.26
CA ALA A 140 15.55 8.42 -0.32
C ALA A 140 17.00 8.48 -0.82
N ALA A 141 17.22 8.20 -2.10
CA ALA A 141 18.56 8.10 -2.69
C ALA A 141 19.38 9.39 -2.55
N CYS A 142 18.76 10.55 -2.83
CA CYS A 142 19.43 11.84 -2.77
C CYS A 142 19.04 12.67 -1.55
N LYS A 143 18.12 12.21 -0.68
CA LYS A 143 17.56 12.95 0.46
C LYS A 143 16.93 14.30 0.10
N SER A 144 16.62 14.52 -1.18
CA SER A 144 15.93 15.71 -1.63
C SER A 144 14.43 15.56 -1.41
N ILE A 145 13.74 16.68 -1.21
CA ILE A 145 12.32 16.71 -0.93
C ILE A 145 11.64 17.64 -1.93
N TYR A 146 10.52 17.21 -2.50
CA TYR A 146 9.62 18.04 -3.27
C TYR A 146 8.32 18.24 -2.50
N THR A 147 7.92 19.50 -2.30
CA THR A 147 6.62 19.84 -1.69
C THR A 147 5.81 20.63 -2.69
N GLY A 148 4.60 20.19 -3.00
CA GLY A 148 3.77 20.87 -3.97
C GLY A 148 2.47 20.17 -4.35
N SER A 149 1.91 20.63 -5.46
CA SER A 149 0.66 20.16 -6.04
C SER A 149 0.90 19.01 -7.00
N TRP A 150 -0.07 18.09 -7.02
CA TRP A 150 -0.11 16.89 -7.82
C TRP A 150 -1.43 16.80 -8.58
N THR A 151 -1.36 16.35 -9.83
CA THR A 151 -2.55 16.08 -10.66
C THR A 151 -2.30 14.81 -11.45
N MET A 152 -3.20 13.83 -11.31
CA MET A 152 -3.11 12.53 -11.97
C MET A 152 -1.74 11.87 -11.79
N GLY A 153 -1.21 11.87 -10.55
CA GLY A 153 0.06 11.27 -10.23
C GLY A 153 1.31 12.06 -10.64
N LYS A 154 1.16 13.23 -11.29
CA LYS A 154 2.27 14.08 -11.76
C LYS A 154 2.42 15.32 -10.89
N MET A 155 3.67 15.73 -10.65
CA MET A 155 4.01 17.02 -10.02
C MET A 155 3.62 18.16 -10.96
N THR A 156 2.97 19.21 -10.45
CA THR A 156 2.56 20.37 -11.27
C THR A 156 3.21 21.67 -10.81
N LYS A 157 3.13 22.01 -9.52
CA LYS A 157 3.71 23.24 -8.96
C LYS A 157 4.22 22.99 -7.54
N GLY A 158 5.46 23.37 -7.24
CA GLY A 158 6.02 23.15 -5.92
C GLY A 158 7.43 23.71 -5.76
N THR A 159 8.03 23.38 -4.62
CA THR A 159 9.37 23.79 -4.23
C THR A 159 10.24 22.57 -3.95
N TRP A 160 11.51 22.65 -4.37
CA TRP A 160 12.52 21.64 -4.09
C TRP A 160 13.39 22.07 -2.90
N GLN A 161 13.57 21.15 -1.97
CA GLN A 161 14.64 21.20 -0.97
C GLN A 161 15.69 20.19 -1.41
N LEU A 162 16.75 20.69 -2.05
CA LEU A 162 17.83 19.85 -2.54
C LEU A 162 18.80 19.55 -1.39
N HIS A 163 19.17 18.28 -1.24
CA HIS A 163 20.28 17.91 -0.37
C HIS A 163 21.58 17.98 -1.17
N ASP A 164 22.45 18.91 -0.80
CA ASP A 164 23.74 19.10 -1.45
C ASP A 164 24.76 18.06 -0.95
N GLN A 165 25.24 17.21 -1.85
CA GLN A 165 26.33 16.26 -1.60
C GLN A 165 27.71 16.79 -2.06
N SER A 166 27.82 18.05 -2.51
CA SER A 166 29.02 18.59 -3.16
C SER A 166 30.17 18.99 -2.24
N THR A 167 30.14 18.68 -0.94
CA THR A 167 31.30 18.92 -0.06
C THR A 167 32.24 17.71 -0.03
N LYS A 168 33.16 17.62 -1.00
CA LYS A 168 34.61 17.25 -0.85
C LYS A 168 35.26 16.82 -2.17
N LYS A 169 35.97 17.77 -2.80
CA LYS A 169 37.24 17.67 -3.56
C LYS A 169 37.22 18.54 -4.83
N ILE A 170 37.54 19.82 -4.69
CA ILE A 170 38.53 20.49 -5.57
C ILE A 170 39.29 21.49 -4.69
N SER A 171 40.50 21.13 -4.25
CA SER A 171 41.55 22.10 -3.95
C SER A 171 42.79 21.71 -4.74
N LYS A 172 42.76 21.91 -6.06
CA LYS A 172 43.99 22.01 -6.85
C LYS A 172 44.61 23.38 -6.55
N LYS A 173 45.54 23.47 -5.59
CA LYS A 173 46.57 24.50 -5.64
C LYS A 173 47.78 23.89 -6.33
N LYS A 174 47.87 24.10 -7.64
CA LYS A 174 49.10 23.91 -8.40
C LYS A 174 49.83 25.25 -8.31
N SER A 175 50.82 25.36 -7.44
CA SER A 175 51.77 26.48 -7.44
C SER A 175 52.79 26.23 -8.55
N ALA A 176 52.73 27.03 -9.61
CA ALA A 176 53.83 27.22 -10.53
C ALA A 176 54.28 28.67 -10.37
N ALA A 177 55.44 28.87 -9.76
CA ALA A 177 56.16 30.12 -9.80
C ALA A 177 57.37 29.88 -10.71
N TRP A 178 57.35 30.57 -11.86
CA TRP A 178 58.52 30.87 -12.66
C TRP A 178 58.43 32.36 -12.93
N GLU A 179 59.42 33.11 -12.46
CA GLU A 179 59.91 34.33 -13.11
C GLU A 179 61.44 34.30 -12.94
N GLU A 180 62.12 34.36 -14.08
CA GLU A 180 63.55 34.60 -14.24
C GLU A 180 63.81 36.10 -14.11
N GLU A 181 64.87 36.48 -13.39
CA GLU A 181 66.08 37.21 -13.87
C GLU A 181 67.00 37.52 -12.68
#